data_AF-A0AAV0TXB5-F1
#
_entry.id   AF-A0AAV0TXB5-F1
#
_cell.length_a   1.000
_cell.length_b   1.000
_cell.length_c   1.000
_cell.angle_alpha   90.00
_cell.angle_beta   90.00
_cell.angle_gamma   90.00
#
_symmetry.space_group_name_H-M   'P 1'
#
loop_
_entity.id
_entity.type
_entity.pdbx_description
1 polymer ?
#
loop_
_entity_poly.entity_id
_entity_poly.type
_entity_poly.pdbx_seq_one_letter_code
_entity_poly.pdbx_strand_id
1 'polypeptide(L)'
;MAKSSDSENEYEILYPGEEATQAILNDSEFYCKFMPSTDTLSESVLLFCGSSPIRMAPLIAASLVRRFTDARFNWATKTLQSFLEVICWISVMYATYSLDGDVLFALEVGTFVGAVMSVCDEVVLHFVRGLARVIRNQPGGGDLLQRLGFDVPKNGKAPTDGQEITLIKNLVFGYLGVVAVRSLWENLHDVKFFALLTACTGVAFVIMAEFFSLWLPTRRVGLTLQLRLTKVEQNWQEHGFRSLFELLCWTLSTTYLYYSSEEFWWAFQVGTLVAVGVSLSSGLDHLAGIDTSHVEKNEYGFGEQRTLDDPFMVLARHLVKAQHALESFGRILEAEAMAMYEKFGE
;
A
#
# COMPACT_ATOMS: atom_id res chain seq x y z
N MET A 1 -40.47 -5.93 -31.91
CA MET A 1 -41.05 -5.09 -30.83
C MET A 1 -40.43 -5.57 -29.53
N ALA A 2 -39.78 -4.66 -28.81
CA ALA A 2 -38.86 -4.92 -27.71
C ALA A 2 -39.53 -5.44 -26.42
N LYS A 3 -38.74 -6.17 -25.60
CA LYS A 3 -38.54 -5.85 -24.17
C LYS A 3 -37.36 -6.64 -23.59
N SER A 4 -36.38 -5.88 -23.13
CA SER A 4 -35.35 -6.24 -22.17
C SER A 4 -35.96 -6.41 -20.77
N SER A 5 -35.45 -7.35 -19.98
CA SER A 5 -35.52 -7.29 -18.52
C SER A 5 -34.35 -8.05 -17.91
N ASP A 6 -33.63 -7.32 -17.08
CA ASP A 6 -32.56 -7.73 -16.18
C ASP A 6 -32.81 -9.05 -15.44
N SER A 7 -31.73 -9.82 -15.28
CA SER A 7 -31.56 -10.66 -14.10
C SER A 7 -30.09 -10.60 -13.67
N GLU A 8 -29.77 -9.50 -13.02
CA GLU A 8 -28.71 -9.42 -12.03
C GLU A 8 -28.97 -10.49 -10.96
N ASN A 9 -28.10 -11.51 -10.87
CA ASN A 9 -27.88 -12.35 -9.68
C ASN A 9 -26.79 -13.39 -9.98
N GLU A 10 -25.56 -12.96 -10.30
CA GLU A 10 -24.41 -13.87 -10.51
C GLU A 10 -23.41 -13.85 -9.34
N TYR A 11 -23.90 -13.57 -8.13
CA TYR A 11 -23.19 -13.85 -6.88
C TYR A 11 -24.17 -14.40 -5.84
N GLU A 12 -24.76 -15.55 -6.15
CA GLU A 12 -25.32 -16.40 -5.11
C GLU A 12 -24.15 -16.92 -4.26
N ILE A 13 -24.15 -16.54 -2.98
CA ILE A 13 -23.27 -17.08 -1.95
C ILE A 13 -23.47 -18.60 -1.98
N LEU A 14 -22.52 -19.35 -2.54
CA LEU A 14 -22.69 -20.77 -2.91
C LEU A 14 -22.88 -21.74 -1.71
N TYR A 15 -22.95 -21.24 -0.48
CA TYR A 15 -23.35 -22.02 0.69
C TYR A 15 -24.10 -21.11 1.69
N PRO A 16 -25.42 -20.93 1.53
CA PRO A 16 -26.27 -20.79 2.70
C PRO A 16 -26.26 -22.15 3.39
N GLY A 17 -25.76 -22.21 4.62
CA GLY A 17 -25.79 -23.43 5.40
C GLY A 17 -27.24 -23.73 5.81
N GLU A 18 -27.90 -24.65 5.13
CA GLU A 18 -29.12 -25.31 5.61
C GLU A 18 -29.39 -26.58 4.77
N GLU A 19 -29.68 -27.69 5.46
CA GLU A 19 -30.05 -29.04 4.97
C GLU A 19 -29.03 -29.86 4.17
N ALA A 20 -28.51 -29.39 3.02
CA ALA A 20 -27.71 -30.24 2.12
C ALA A 20 -26.33 -30.63 2.73
N THR A 21 -25.73 -29.72 3.49
CA THR A 21 -24.46 -29.98 4.18
C THR A 21 -24.68 -30.93 5.37
N GLN A 22 -25.83 -30.86 6.05
CA GLN A 22 -26.20 -31.80 7.11
C GLN A 22 -26.44 -33.21 6.57
N ALA A 23 -27.04 -33.35 5.38
CA ALA A 23 -27.23 -34.64 4.74
C ALA A 23 -25.88 -35.32 4.42
N ILE A 24 -24.92 -34.57 3.88
CA ILE A 24 -23.57 -35.08 3.57
C ILE A 24 -22.79 -35.47 4.84
N LEU A 25 -22.97 -34.71 5.93
CA LEU A 25 -22.32 -34.99 7.22
C LEU A 25 -22.93 -36.22 7.92
N ASN A 26 -24.24 -36.42 7.82
CA ASN A 26 -24.94 -37.57 8.41
C ASN A 26 -24.66 -38.89 7.66
N ASP A 27 -24.27 -38.83 6.39
CA ASP A 27 -23.95 -40.01 5.56
C ASP A 27 -22.47 -40.42 5.63
N SER A 28 -21.64 -39.63 6.32
CA SER A 28 -20.21 -39.90 6.47
C SER A 28 -19.92 -40.82 7.64
N GLU A 29 -19.48 -42.05 7.34
CA GLU A 29 -19.07 -43.04 8.35
C GLU A 29 -17.93 -42.52 9.26
N PHE A 30 -17.08 -41.64 8.73
CA PHE A 30 -16.04 -40.95 9.51
C PHE A 30 -16.65 -39.99 10.55
N TYR A 31 -17.66 -39.23 10.17
CA TYR A 31 -18.30 -38.24 11.03
C TYR A 31 -19.12 -38.93 12.14
N CYS A 32 -19.89 -39.97 11.81
CA CYS A 32 -20.62 -40.75 12.81
C CYS A 32 -19.71 -41.49 13.80
N LYS A 33 -18.52 -41.92 13.36
CA LYS A 33 -17.57 -42.67 14.20
C LYS A 33 -16.72 -41.80 15.12
N PHE A 34 -16.35 -40.60 14.67
CA PHE A 34 -15.47 -39.69 15.43
C PHE A 34 -16.19 -38.46 16.02
N MET A 35 -17.42 -38.18 15.60
CA MET A 35 -18.27 -37.10 16.12
C MET A 35 -19.70 -37.59 16.38
N PRO A 36 -19.92 -38.41 17.43
CA PRO A 36 -21.26 -38.69 17.89
C PRO A 36 -21.91 -37.36 18.32
N SER A 37 -23.14 -37.13 17.85
CA SER A 37 -23.90 -35.88 17.91
C SER A 37 -24.34 -35.44 19.33
N THR A 38 -23.73 -36.00 20.38
CA THR A 38 -24.14 -35.80 21.78
C THR A 38 -23.00 -35.47 22.75
N ASP A 39 -21.73 -35.48 22.31
CA ASP A 39 -20.60 -35.22 23.20
C ASP A 39 -20.13 -33.76 23.11
N THR A 40 -20.17 -33.04 24.24
CA THR A 40 -19.63 -31.67 24.38
C THR A 40 -18.19 -31.52 23.90
N LEU A 41 -17.40 -32.60 23.92
CA LEU A 41 -16.04 -32.64 23.36
C LEU A 41 -16.01 -32.60 21.83
N SER A 42 -16.93 -33.27 21.13
CA SER A 42 -16.96 -33.27 19.66
C SER A 42 -17.36 -31.89 19.13
N GLU A 43 -18.30 -31.23 19.80
CA GLU A 43 -18.70 -29.85 19.51
C GLU A 43 -17.58 -28.85 19.81
N SER A 44 -16.86 -29.02 20.92
CA SER A 44 -15.68 -28.21 21.25
C SER A 44 -14.56 -28.37 20.22
N VAL A 45 -14.31 -29.60 19.75
CA VAL A 45 -13.32 -29.88 18.70
C VAL A 45 -13.76 -29.31 17.35
N LEU A 46 -15.05 -29.33 17.01
CA LEU A 46 -15.58 -28.66 15.83
C LEU A 46 -15.44 -27.14 15.90
N LEU A 47 -15.75 -26.53 17.04
CA LEU A 47 -15.57 -25.09 17.26
C LEU A 47 -14.08 -24.71 17.20
N PHE A 48 -13.20 -25.55 17.73
CA PHE A 48 -11.76 -25.39 17.62
C PHE A 48 -11.29 -25.52 16.16
N CYS A 49 -11.60 -26.61 15.47
CA CYS A 49 -11.24 -26.82 14.06
C CYS A 49 -11.90 -25.81 13.10
N GLY A 50 -13.06 -25.29 13.47
CA GLY A 50 -13.78 -24.22 12.77
C GLY A 50 -13.23 -22.83 13.07
N SER A 51 -12.42 -22.68 14.12
CA SER A 51 -11.88 -21.40 14.53
C SER A 51 -10.92 -20.84 13.47
N SER A 52 -11.02 -19.53 13.24
CA SER A 52 -10.14 -18.78 12.33
C SER A 52 -8.64 -19.08 12.53
N PRO A 53 -8.07 -19.15 13.75
CA PRO A 53 -6.63 -19.42 13.90
C PRO A 53 -6.22 -20.80 13.37
N ILE A 54 -7.05 -21.83 13.49
CA ILE A 54 -6.72 -23.18 13.00
C ILE A 54 -6.85 -23.29 11.49
N ARG A 55 -7.80 -22.58 10.90
CA ARG A 55 -7.91 -22.45 9.44
C ARG A 55 -6.75 -21.65 8.84
N MET A 56 -6.25 -20.66 9.58
CA MET A 56 -5.11 -19.83 9.15
C MET A 56 -3.75 -20.50 9.40
N ALA A 57 -3.63 -21.38 10.39
CA ALA A 57 -2.38 -22.06 10.73
C ALA A 57 -1.67 -22.76 9.54
N PRO A 58 -2.34 -23.59 8.71
CA PRO A 58 -1.67 -24.21 7.56
C PRO A 58 -1.30 -23.19 6.47
N LEU A 59 -2.08 -22.10 6.33
CA LEU A 59 -1.76 -21.02 5.40
C LEU A 59 -0.53 -20.24 5.86
N ILE A 60 -0.44 -19.95 7.16
CA ILE A 60 0.72 -19.30 7.81
C ILE A 60 1.95 -20.18 7.68
N ALA A 61 1.83 -21.48 7.94
CA ALA A 61 2.95 -22.42 7.82
C ALA A 61 3.44 -22.54 6.36
N ALA A 62 2.52 -22.69 5.40
CA ALA A 62 2.87 -22.75 3.98
C ALA A 62 3.49 -21.44 3.48
N SER A 63 2.95 -20.30 3.92
CA SER A 63 3.49 -18.97 3.68
C SER A 63 4.92 -18.83 4.19
N LEU A 64 5.17 -19.21 5.44
CA LEU A 64 6.48 -19.13 6.07
C LEU A 64 7.49 -20.06 5.37
N VAL A 65 7.11 -21.30 5.08
CA VAL A 65 7.97 -22.23 4.32
C VAL A 65 8.32 -21.62 2.97
N ARG A 66 7.33 -21.12 2.22
CA ARG A 66 7.56 -20.49 0.92
C ARG A 66 8.45 -19.24 1.03
N ARG A 67 8.35 -18.49 2.12
CA ARG A 67 9.20 -17.33 2.39
C ARG A 67 10.68 -17.70 2.46
N PHE A 68 10.99 -18.80 3.13
CA PHE A 68 12.36 -19.29 3.28
C PHE A 68 12.86 -20.12 2.08
N THR A 69 12.01 -20.92 1.42
CA THR A 69 12.43 -21.78 0.31
C THR A 69 12.56 -21.01 -1.00
N ASP A 70 11.65 -20.08 -1.29
CA ASP A 70 11.54 -19.44 -2.61
C ASP A 70 12.07 -18.00 -2.60
N ALA A 71 13.21 -17.76 -1.93
CA ALA A 71 13.77 -16.42 -1.75
C ALA A 71 13.87 -15.64 -3.07
N ARG A 72 14.38 -16.26 -4.15
CA ARG A 72 14.50 -15.59 -5.46
C ARG A 72 13.16 -15.11 -6.01
N PHE A 73 12.10 -15.90 -5.86
CA PHE A 73 10.77 -15.53 -6.32
C PHE A 73 10.20 -14.39 -5.46
N ASN A 74 10.42 -14.44 -4.15
CA ASN A 74 9.97 -13.41 -3.21
C ASN A 74 10.67 -12.06 -3.47
N TRP A 75 11.98 -12.08 -3.74
CA TRP A 75 12.71 -10.87 -4.13
C TRP A 75 12.25 -10.30 -5.48
N ALA A 76 11.82 -11.13 -6.41
CA ALA A 76 11.32 -10.69 -7.72
C ALA A 76 9.89 -10.15 -7.66
N THR A 77 9.03 -10.69 -6.80
CA THR A 77 7.59 -10.35 -6.75
C THR A 77 7.22 -9.40 -5.61
N LYS A 78 7.92 -9.50 -4.48
CA LYS A 78 7.65 -8.77 -3.23
C LYS A 78 8.93 -8.14 -2.69
N THR A 79 9.64 -7.38 -3.54
CA THR A 79 10.95 -6.81 -3.24
C THR A 79 10.94 -5.93 -1.99
N LEU A 80 10.03 -4.93 -1.92
CA LEU A 80 9.95 -4.02 -0.76
C LEU A 80 9.71 -4.78 0.54
N GLN A 81 8.75 -5.72 0.53
CA GLN A 81 8.45 -6.51 1.71
C GLN A 81 9.68 -7.32 2.15
N SER A 82 10.32 -8.03 1.23
CA SER A 82 11.52 -8.84 1.53
C SER A 82 12.68 -7.97 2.05
N PHE A 83 12.80 -6.75 1.53
CA PHE A 83 13.80 -5.78 2.00
C PHE A 83 13.54 -5.31 3.43
N LEU A 84 12.29 -4.95 3.76
CA LEU A 84 11.90 -4.54 5.11
C LEU A 84 12.00 -5.69 6.12
N GLU A 85 11.66 -6.92 5.71
CA GLU A 85 11.85 -8.14 6.50
C GLU A 85 13.33 -8.33 6.88
N VAL A 86 14.25 -8.15 5.92
CA VAL A 86 15.71 -8.25 6.16
C VAL A 86 16.23 -7.11 7.01
N ILE A 87 15.78 -5.88 6.80
CA ILE A 87 16.17 -4.74 7.65
C ILE A 87 15.73 -4.98 9.09
N CYS A 88 14.49 -5.40 9.30
CA CYS A 88 13.98 -5.74 10.62
C CYS A 88 14.83 -6.82 11.27
N TRP A 89 15.09 -7.92 10.55
CA TRP A 89 15.90 -9.03 11.03
C TRP A 89 17.31 -8.58 11.45
N ILE A 90 18.03 -7.87 10.57
CA ILE A 90 19.39 -7.37 10.86
C ILE A 90 19.38 -6.39 12.03
N SER A 91 18.40 -5.49 12.07
CA SER A 91 18.35 -4.43 13.09
C SER A 91 18.03 -4.99 14.47
N VAL A 92 17.13 -5.98 14.56
CA VAL A 92 16.82 -6.67 15.82
C VAL A 92 17.98 -7.54 16.27
N MET A 93 18.68 -8.22 15.34
CA MET A 93 19.92 -8.92 15.68
C MET A 93 20.97 -7.97 16.23
N TYR A 94 21.20 -6.85 15.55
CA TYR A 94 22.16 -5.84 15.98
C TYR A 94 21.80 -5.25 17.35
N ALA A 95 20.52 -4.92 17.55
CA ALA A 95 20.00 -4.41 18.82
C ALA A 95 20.22 -5.39 19.97
N THR A 96 19.83 -6.66 19.77
CA THR A 96 19.98 -7.72 20.77
C THR A 96 21.46 -7.98 21.08
N TYR A 97 22.30 -8.08 20.05
CA TYR A 97 23.73 -8.27 20.22
C TYR A 97 24.40 -7.10 20.95
N SER A 98 23.98 -5.85 20.65
CA SER A 98 24.53 -4.67 21.30
C SER A 98 24.24 -4.60 22.80
N LEU A 99 23.18 -5.25 23.27
CA LEU A 99 22.76 -5.21 24.67
C LEU A 99 23.23 -6.44 25.46
N ASP A 100 23.11 -7.64 24.88
CA ASP A 100 23.41 -8.90 25.56
C ASP A 100 24.82 -9.43 25.26
N GLY A 101 25.44 -9.00 24.16
CA GLY A 101 26.78 -9.43 23.74
C GLY A 101 26.88 -10.88 23.23
N ASP A 102 25.78 -11.63 23.23
CA ASP A 102 25.72 -13.00 22.74
C ASP A 102 25.15 -13.07 21.31
N VAL A 103 25.97 -13.57 20.38
CA VAL A 103 25.62 -13.71 18.96
C VAL A 103 24.55 -14.78 18.75
N LEU A 104 24.58 -15.88 19.50
CA LEU A 104 23.63 -16.98 19.33
C LEU A 104 22.24 -16.55 19.78
N PHE A 105 22.15 -15.90 20.95
CA PHE A 105 20.91 -15.36 21.45
C PHE A 105 20.34 -14.28 20.50
N ALA A 106 21.19 -13.37 20.00
CA ALA A 106 20.78 -12.37 19.03
C ALA A 106 20.25 -12.98 17.73
N LEU A 107 20.85 -14.08 17.26
CA LEU A 107 20.40 -14.82 16.08
C LEU A 107 19.05 -15.49 16.29
N GLU A 108 18.83 -16.12 17.45
CA GLU A 108 17.55 -16.74 17.80
C GLU A 108 16.43 -15.70 17.86
N VAL A 109 16.66 -14.60 18.59
CA VAL A 109 15.67 -13.51 18.74
C VAL A 109 15.40 -12.84 17.41
N GLY A 110 16.43 -12.49 16.64
CA GLY A 110 16.26 -11.89 15.33
C GLY A 110 15.48 -12.79 14.40
N THR A 111 15.83 -14.08 14.31
CA THR A 111 15.15 -15.04 13.43
C THR A 111 13.68 -15.22 13.84
N PHE A 112 13.39 -15.28 15.14
CA PHE A 112 12.03 -15.34 15.64
C PHE A 112 11.21 -14.09 15.25
N VAL A 113 11.76 -12.90 15.46
CA VAL A 113 11.08 -11.65 15.11
C VAL A 113 10.90 -11.48 13.60
N GLY A 114 11.91 -11.84 12.81
CA GLY A 114 11.84 -11.82 11.34
C GLY A 114 10.76 -12.77 10.82
N ALA A 115 10.68 -13.99 11.38
CA ALA A 115 9.63 -14.95 11.06
C ALA A 115 8.23 -14.41 11.40
N VAL A 116 8.06 -13.81 12.58
CA VAL A 116 6.79 -13.18 12.99
C VAL A 116 6.40 -12.05 12.04
N MET A 117 7.35 -11.18 11.67
CA MET A 117 7.09 -10.10 10.73
C MET A 117 6.63 -10.62 9.36
N SER A 118 7.31 -11.64 8.81
CA SER A 118 6.91 -12.24 7.53
C SER A 118 5.49 -12.79 7.57
N VAL A 119 5.08 -13.42 8.68
CA VAL A 119 3.70 -13.90 8.86
C VAL A 119 2.72 -12.73 8.97
N CYS A 120 3.05 -11.73 9.80
CA CYS A 120 2.20 -10.56 10.00
C CYS A 120 1.94 -9.82 8.69
N ASP A 121 2.97 -9.60 7.87
CA ASP A 121 2.81 -8.94 6.58
C ASP A 121 1.83 -9.69 5.67
N GLU A 122 1.93 -11.02 5.59
CA GLU A 122 1.04 -11.78 4.71
C GLU A 122 -0.39 -11.81 5.24
N VAL A 123 -0.58 -12.03 6.53
CA VAL A 123 -1.92 -12.02 7.15
C VAL A 123 -2.58 -10.66 6.98
N VAL A 124 -1.85 -9.57 7.26
CA VAL A 124 -2.41 -8.22 7.15
C VAL A 124 -2.68 -7.84 5.70
N LEU A 125 -1.79 -8.20 4.76
CA LEU A 125 -2.02 -7.94 3.34
C LEU A 125 -3.23 -8.73 2.81
N HIS A 126 -3.41 -9.99 3.24
CA HIS A 126 -4.60 -10.77 2.91
C HIS A 126 -5.87 -10.16 3.49
N PHE A 127 -5.80 -9.66 4.72
CA PHE A 127 -6.92 -8.97 5.37
C PHE A 127 -7.29 -7.67 4.63
N VAL A 128 -6.31 -6.82 4.32
CA VAL A 128 -6.52 -5.56 3.57
C VAL A 128 -7.11 -5.83 2.19
N ARG A 129 -6.59 -6.84 1.47
CA ARG A 129 -7.16 -7.27 0.18
C ARG A 129 -8.57 -7.84 0.33
N GLY A 130 -8.87 -8.51 1.44
CA GLY A 130 -10.21 -8.97 1.78
C GLY A 130 -11.17 -7.80 1.96
N LEU A 131 -10.80 -6.80 2.76
CA LEU A 131 -11.58 -5.58 2.95
C LEU A 131 -11.80 -4.83 1.64
N ALA A 132 -10.76 -4.68 0.82
CA ALA A 132 -10.88 -4.04 -0.50
C ALA A 132 -11.90 -4.76 -1.40
N ARG A 133 -11.93 -6.10 -1.38
CA ARG A 133 -12.94 -6.88 -2.10
C ARG A 133 -14.35 -6.69 -1.55
N VAL A 134 -14.50 -6.65 -0.23
CA VAL A 134 -15.80 -6.41 0.41
C VAL A 134 -16.33 -5.04 0.02
N ILE A 135 -15.51 -3.98 0.09
CA ILE A 135 -15.88 -2.62 -0.31
C ILE A 135 -16.27 -2.58 -1.79
N ARG A 136 -15.51 -3.26 -2.66
CA ARG A 136 -15.81 -3.33 -4.10
C ARG A 136 -17.15 -4.03 -4.38
N ASN A 137 -17.49 -5.06 -3.61
CA ASN A 137 -18.68 -5.86 -3.82
C ASN A 137 -19.95 -5.20 -3.25
N GLN A 138 -19.85 -4.06 -2.56
CA GLN A 138 -21.02 -3.29 -2.12
C GLN A 138 -21.65 -2.52 -3.30
N PRO A 139 -23.00 -2.39 -3.34
CA PRO A 139 -23.67 -1.60 -4.38
C PRO A 139 -23.21 -0.14 -4.30
N GLY A 140 -22.58 0.36 -5.36
CA GLY A 140 -21.99 1.71 -5.43
C GLY A 140 -20.56 1.83 -4.88
N GLY A 141 -19.96 0.76 -4.36
CA GLY A 141 -18.60 0.78 -3.81
C GLY A 141 -17.51 1.00 -4.88
N GLY A 142 -17.72 0.46 -6.08
CA GLY A 142 -16.84 0.69 -7.24
C GLY A 142 -16.81 2.17 -7.64
N ASP A 143 -17.97 2.81 -7.71
CA ASP A 143 -18.10 4.24 -8.03
C ASP A 143 -17.48 5.13 -6.95
N LEU A 144 -17.61 4.76 -5.68
CA LEU A 144 -16.99 5.47 -4.57
C LEU A 144 -15.46 5.36 -4.61
N LEU A 145 -14.93 4.17 -4.86
CA LEU A 145 -13.49 3.97 -5.03
C LEU A 145 -12.96 4.77 -6.23
N GLN A 146 -13.68 4.80 -7.34
CA GLN A 146 -13.32 5.63 -8.49
C GLN A 146 -13.38 7.13 -8.16
N ARG A 147 -14.40 7.59 -7.42
CA ARG A 147 -14.48 8.99 -6.93
C ARG A 147 -13.34 9.37 -5.99
N LEU A 148 -12.87 8.44 -5.17
CA LEU A 148 -11.70 8.62 -4.31
C LEU A 148 -10.37 8.56 -5.09
N GLY A 149 -10.41 8.26 -6.38
CA GLY A 149 -9.24 8.17 -7.23
C GLY A 149 -8.49 6.84 -7.10
N PHE A 150 -9.15 5.74 -6.72
CA PHE A 150 -8.55 4.40 -6.84
C PHE A 150 -8.74 3.85 -8.25
N ASP A 151 -7.72 3.18 -8.76
CA ASP A 151 -7.80 2.45 -10.02
C ASP A 151 -8.65 1.18 -9.84
N VAL A 152 -9.94 1.25 -10.20
CA VAL A 152 -10.85 0.11 -10.22
C VAL A 152 -11.05 -0.34 -11.67
N PRO A 153 -10.42 -1.43 -12.11
CA PRO A 153 -10.57 -1.89 -13.49
C PRO A 153 -11.99 -2.38 -13.76
N LYS A 154 -12.63 -1.80 -14.79
CA LYS A 154 -14.01 -2.10 -15.22
C LYS A 154 -14.24 -3.57 -15.63
N ASN A 155 -13.18 -4.34 -15.94
CA ASN A 155 -13.27 -5.67 -16.58
C ASN A 155 -12.89 -6.86 -15.67
N GLY A 156 -12.88 -6.71 -14.34
CA GLY A 156 -12.59 -7.82 -13.42
C GLY A 156 -11.15 -8.38 -13.46
N LYS A 157 -10.33 -7.97 -14.42
CA LYS A 157 -8.86 -8.11 -14.36
C LYS A 157 -8.41 -7.32 -13.13
N ALA A 158 -7.65 -7.95 -12.24
CA ALA A 158 -7.12 -7.28 -11.04
C ALA A 158 -6.48 -5.93 -11.43
N PRO A 159 -6.54 -4.90 -10.55
CA PRO A 159 -5.81 -3.66 -10.77
C PRO A 159 -4.39 -4.04 -11.19
N THR A 160 -3.88 -3.40 -12.24
CA THR A 160 -2.53 -3.67 -12.75
C THR A 160 -1.62 -3.69 -11.54
N ASP A 161 -1.15 -4.90 -11.19
CA ASP A 161 -0.30 -5.13 -10.03
C ASP A 161 0.79 -4.07 -10.14
N GLY A 162 1.00 -3.24 -9.11
CA GLY A 162 1.75 -1.97 -9.16
C GLY A 162 3.23 -2.07 -9.56
N GLN A 163 3.59 -3.14 -10.27
CA GLN A 163 4.82 -3.44 -10.99
C GLN A 163 5.40 -2.25 -11.74
N GLU A 164 4.56 -1.42 -12.37
CA GLU A 164 5.02 -0.26 -13.12
C GLU A 164 5.77 0.76 -12.24
N ILE A 165 5.48 0.81 -10.94
CA ILE A 165 6.03 1.79 -9.97
C ILE A 165 6.99 1.10 -8.98
N THR A 166 7.38 -0.15 -9.25
CA THR A 166 8.17 -0.96 -8.30
C THR A 166 9.47 -0.30 -7.89
N LEU A 167 10.21 0.31 -8.84
CA LEU A 167 11.52 0.87 -8.54
C LEU A 167 11.41 2.03 -7.57
N ILE A 168 10.57 3.02 -7.87
CA ILE A 168 10.44 4.19 -7.00
C ILE A 168 9.76 3.84 -5.68
N LYS A 169 8.77 2.94 -5.69
CA LYS A 169 8.13 2.39 -4.49
C LYS A 169 9.16 1.76 -3.56
N ASN A 170 9.98 0.86 -4.08
CA ASN A 170 11.01 0.16 -3.31
C ASN A 170 12.05 1.14 -2.76
N LEU A 171 12.46 2.13 -3.55
CA LEU A 171 13.46 3.12 -3.14
C LEU A 171 12.95 4.03 -2.02
N VAL A 172 11.76 4.63 -2.18
CA VAL A 172 11.21 5.57 -1.20
C VAL A 172 10.86 4.86 0.10
N PHE A 173 10.07 3.79 0.04
CA PHE A 173 9.65 3.08 1.25
C PHE A 173 10.76 2.25 1.88
N GLY A 174 11.72 1.77 1.08
CA GLY A 174 12.92 1.14 1.60
C GLY A 174 13.77 2.12 2.40
N TYR A 175 14.00 3.33 1.86
CA TYR A 175 14.73 4.39 2.57
C TYR A 175 14.00 4.82 3.84
N LEU A 176 12.69 5.09 3.76
CA LEU A 176 11.88 5.43 4.93
C LEU A 176 11.90 4.32 5.99
N GLY A 177 11.91 3.06 5.57
CA GLY A 177 12.11 1.91 6.43
C GLY A 177 13.41 2.00 7.23
N VAL A 178 14.55 2.18 6.55
CA VAL A 178 15.86 2.31 7.22
C VAL A 178 15.90 3.50 8.18
N VAL A 179 15.41 4.67 7.75
CA VAL A 179 15.38 5.88 8.59
C VAL A 179 14.49 5.68 9.82
N ALA A 180 13.33 5.06 9.65
CA ALA A 180 12.42 4.78 10.76
C ALA A 180 13.07 3.82 11.77
N VAL A 181 13.71 2.75 11.31
CA VAL A 181 14.39 1.79 12.20
C VAL A 181 15.55 2.46 12.94
N ARG A 182 16.33 3.30 12.26
CA ARG A 182 17.37 4.10 12.92
C ARG A 182 16.77 5.00 14.02
N SER A 183 15.72 5.74 13.70
CA SER A 183 15.04 6.63 14.63
C SER A 183 14.44 5.86 15.83
N LEU A 184 13.87 4.67 15.58
CA LEU A 184 13.39 3.80 16.66
C LEU A 184 14.52 3.37 17.58
N TRP A 185 15.68 3.00 17.04
CA TRP A 185 16.84 2.59 17.85
C TRP A 185 17.40 3.73 18.70
N GLU A 186 17.49 4.94 18.14
CA GLU A 186 17.98 6.11 18.87
C GLU A 186 17.08 6.47 20.07
N ASN A 187 15.78 6.21 19.97
CA ASN A 187 14.80 6.54 21.02
C ASN A 187 14.48 5.38 21.98
N LEU A 188 14.61 4.12 21.53
CA LEU A 188 14.18 2.94 22.27
C LEU A 188 15.36 1.99 22.48
N HIS A 189 15.79 1.89 23.73
CA HIS A 189 16.88 1.02 24.16
C HIS A 189 16.39 -0.34 24.71
N ASP A 190 15.09 -0.63 24.64
CA ASP A 190 14.52 -1.93 25.00
C ASP A 190 14.24 -2.76 23.74
N VAL A 191 14.91 -3.92 23.63
CA VAL A 191 14.82 -4.87 22.51
C VAL A 191 13.38 -5.26 22.21
N LYS A 192 12.54 -5.47 23.24
CA LYS A 192 11.18 -5.99 23.06
C LYS A 192 10.30 -4.97 22.35
N PHE A 193 10.33 -3.72 22.82
CA PHE A 193 9.57 -2.63 22.22
C PHE A 193 10.15 -2.26 20.85
N PHE A 194 11.47 -2.26 20.70
CA PHE A 194 12.14 -2.01 19.43
C PHE A 194 11.76 -3.05 18.37
N ALA A 195 11.80 -4.34 18.71
CA ALA A 195 11.43 -5.43 17.82
C ALA A 195 9.96 -5.35 17.38
N LEU A 196 9.05 -5.13 18.34
CA LEU A 196 7.62 -5.01 18.05
C LEU A 196 7.33 -3.80 17.15
N LEU A 197 7.86 -2.62 17.48
CA LEU A 197 7.62 -1.41 16.71
C LEU A 197 8.27 -1.45 15.32
N THR A 198 9.45 -2.05 15.21
CA THR A 198 10.12 -2.25 13.91
C THR A 198 9.28 -3.16 13.01
N ALA A 199 8.76 -4.27 13.54
CA ALA A 199 7.87 -5.16 12.80
C ALA A 199 6.57 -4.44 12.38
N CYS A 200 5.91 -3.73 13.31
CA CYS A 200 4.71 -2.95 13.01
C CYS A 200 4.95 -1.86 11.96
N THR A 201 6.10 -1.18 12.03
CA THR A 201 6.49 -0.12 11.09
C THR A 201 6.73 -0.69 9.69
N GLY A 202 7.42 -1.83 9.60
CA GLY A 202 7.62 -2.53 8.33
C GLY A 202 6.30 -2.92 7.67
N VAL A 203 5.39 -3.55 8.45
CA VAL A 203 4.04 -3.90 8.00
C VAL A 203 3.27 -2.67 7.51
N ALA A 204 3.30 -1.58 8.29
CA ALA A 204 2.64 -0.34 7.92
C ALA A 204 3.19 0.24 6.61
N PHE A 205 4.51 0.24 6.41
CA PHE A 205 5.10 0.73 5.16
C PHE A 205 4.76 -0.14 3.95
N VAL A 206 4.71 -1.47 4.09
CA VAL A 206 4.25 -2.35 3.00
C VAL A 206 2.81 -2.01 2.60
N ILE A 207 1.91 -1.87 3.58
CA ILE A 207 0.50 -1.54 3.32
C ILE A 207 0.38 -0.16 2.67
N MET A 208 1.07 0.84 3.21
CA MET A 208 1.07 2.21 2.68
C MET A 208 1.61 2.26 1.25
N ALA A 209 2.66 1.49 0.95
CA ALA A 209 3.23 1.40 -0.38
C ALA A 209 2.26 0.78 -1.39
N GLU A 210 1.58 -0.31 -1.01
CA GLU A 210 0.54 -0.92 -1.85
C GLU A 210 -0.65 0.01 -2.03
N PHE A 211 -1.08 0.69 -0.97
CA PHE A 211 -2.16 1.66 -1.02
C PHE A 211 -1.85 2.85 -1.95
N PHE A 212 -0.65 3.44 -1.84
CA PHE A 212 -0.19 4.51 -2.73
C PHE A 212 0.00 4.06 -4.18
N SER A 213 0.30 2.79 -4.41
CA SER A 213 0.37 2.23 -5.77
C SER A 213 -1.01 2.09 -6.41
N LEU A 214 -2.05 1.88 -5.60
CA LEU A 214 -3.44 1.78 -6.07
C LEU A 214 -4.13 3.15 -6.22
N TRP A 215 -3.65 4.16 -5.51
CA TRP A 215 -4.20 5.51 -5.56
C TRP A 215 -3.68 6.27 -6.80
N LEU A 216 -4.58 6.63 -7.73
CA LEU A 216 -4.27 7.23 -9.03
C LEU A 216 -3.38 8.49 -8.92
N PRO A 217 -3.64 9.46 -8.02
CA PRO A 217 -2.81 10.65 -7.91
C PRO A 217 -1.35 10.30 -7.57
N THR A 218 -1.14 9.45 -6.57
CA THR A 218 0.20 9.04 -6.14
C THR A 218 0.87 8.14 -7.17
N ARG A 219 0.09 7.29 -7.84
CA ARG A 219 0.57 6.47 -8.95
C ARG A 219 1.10 7.32 -10.11
N ARG A 220 0.38 8.37 -10.49
CA ARG A 220 0.83 9.31 -11.53
C ARG A 220 2.15 9.97 -11.14
N VAL A 221 2.24 10.50 -9.91
CA VAL A 221 3.47 11.09 -9.37
C VAL A 221 4.62 10.09 -9.41
N GLY A 222 4.40 8.85 -8.94
CA GLY A 222 5.41 7.80 -8.93
C GLY A 222 5.90 7.41 -10.32
N LEU A 223 4.99 7.25 -11.28
CA LEU A 223 5.35 6.94 -12.68
C LEU A 223 6.16 8.06 -13.32
N THR A 224 5.74 9.31 -13.17
CA THR A 224 6.48 10.46 -13.68
C THR A 224 7.87 10.48 -13.08
N LEU A 225 8.01 10.34 -11.76
CA LEU A 225 9.31 10.37 -11.11
C LEU A 225 10.21 9.21 -11.56
N GLN A 226 9.66 8.01 -11.67
CA GLN A 226 10.40 6.82 -12.12
C GLN A 226 10.88 6.97 -13.57
N LEU A 227 10.06 7.53 -14.45
CA LEU A 227 10.46 7.83 -15.84
C LEU A 227 11.59 8.86 -15.89
N ARG A 228 11.54 9.88 -15.05
CA ARG A 228 12.60 10.90 -14.95
C ARG A 228 13.94 10.30 -14.52
N LEU A 229 13.93 9.37 -13.56
CA LEU A 229 15.14 8.71 -13.06
C LEU A 229 15.68 7.61 -13.97
N THR A 230 14.81 6.84 -14.63
CA THR A 230 15.23 5.67 -15.43
C THR A 230 15.62 6.02 -16.85
N LYS A 231 15.03 7.08 -17.43
CA LYS A 231 15.24 7.50 -18.83
C LYS A 231 15.86 8.88 -18.94
N VAL A 232 16.90 9.16 -18.14
CA VAL A 232 17.57 10.46 -18.10
C VAL A 232 18.09 10.88 -19.47
N GLU A 233 18.71 9.97 -20.22
CA GLU A 233 19.26 10.27 -21.54
C GLU A 233 18.19 10.69 -22.55
N GLN A 234 17.08 9.94 -22.62
CA GLN A 234 15.95 10.26 -23.50
C GLN A 234 15.30 11.60 -23.11
N ASN A 235 15.10 11.84 -21.80
CA ASN A 235 14.56 13.10 -21.31
C ASN A 235 15.46 14.30 -21.64
N TRP A 236 16.78 14.13 -21.63
CA TRP A 236 17.70 15.19 -21.99
C TRP A 236 17.65 15.53 -23.48
N GLN A 237 17.45 14.53 -24.33
CA GLN A 237 17.32 14.73 -25.78
C GLN A 237 15.98 15.38 -26.17
N GLU A 238 14.88 14.96 -25.54
CA GLU A 238 13.54 15.48 -25.85
C GLU A 238 13.24 16.82 -25.16
N HIS A 239 13.73 17.00 -23.92
CA HIS A 239 13.41 18.15 -23.07
C HIS A 239 14.65 18.70 -22.32
N GLY A 240 15.73 18.98 -23.07
CA GLY A 240 17.01 19.43 -22.51
C GLY A 240 16.93 20.70 -21.66
N PHE A 241 16.24 21.75 -22.11
CA PHE A 241 16.13 23.02 -21.35
C PHE A 241 15.37 22.87 -20.02
N ARG A 242 14.31 22.06 -19.99
CA ARG A 242 13.56 21.75 -18.77
C ARG A 242 14.44 20.97 -17.78
N SER A 243 15.09 19.91 -18.26
CA SER A 243 15.97 19.07 -17.44
C SER A 243 17.18 19.86 -16.90
N LEU A 244 17.70 20.82 -17.67
CA LEU A 244 18.71 21.78 -17.21
C LEU A 244 18.19 22.65 -16.07
N PHE A 245 16.96 23.17 -16.17
CA PHE A 245 16.37 23.99 -15.11
C PHE A 245 16.12 23.18 -13.83
N GLU A 246 15.62 21.96 -13.95
CA GLU A 246 15.44 21.03 -12.82
C GLU A 246 16.78 20.75 -12.12
N LEU A 247 17.84 20.50 -12.87
CA LEU A 247 19.20 20.27 -12.35
C LEU A 247 19.81 21.53 -11.73
N LEU A 248 19.61 22.69 -12.34
CA LEU A 248 20.04 23.98 -11.78
C LEU A 248 19.32 24.27 -10.48
N CYS A 249 18.00 24.02 -10.40
CA CYS A 249 17.26 24.22 -9.18
C CYS A 249 17.74 23.27 -8.07
N TRP A 250 18.01 22.00 -8.40
CA TRP A 250 18.58 21.04 -7.46
C TRP A 250 19.97 21.47 -6.95
N THR A 251 20.87 21.86 -7.85
CA THR A 251 22.24 22.27 -7.50
C THR A 251 22.25 23.56 -6.70
N LEU A 252 21.47 24.57 -7.09
CA LEU A 252 21.35 25.84 -6.37
C LEU A 252 20.73 25.65 -4.98
N SER A 253 19.64 24.89 -4.87
CA SER A 253 18.99 24.61 -3.58
C SER A 253 19.93 23.84 -2.65
N THR A 254 20.60 22.78 -3.15
CA THR A 254 21.54 21.98 -2.35
C THR A 254 22.73 22.83 -1.91
N THR A 255 23.29 23.66 -2.79
CA THR A 255 24.45 24.51 -2.48
C THR A 255 24.08 25.59 -1.46
N TYR A 256 22.91 26.22 -1.60
CA TYR A 256 22.41 27.21 -0.65
C TYR A 256 22.19 26.59 0.73
N LEU A 257 21.53 25.43 0.78
CA LEU A 257 21.27 24.73 2.04
C LEU A 257 22.56 24.24 2.70
N TYR A 258 23.53 23.77 1.93
CA TYR A 258 24.85 23.38 2.45
C TYR A 258 25.58 24.57 3.08
N TYR A 259 25.56 25.73 2.41
CA TYR A 259 26.17 26.95 2.95
C TYR A 259 25.48 27.43 4.24
N SER A 260 24.18 27.19 4.38
CA SER A 260 23.39 27.60 5.55
C SER A 260 23.51 26.63 6.73
N SER A 261 23.57 25.32 6.48
CA SER A 261 23.48 24.28 7.51
C SER A 261 24.81 23.64 7.89
N GLU A 262 25.87 23.82 7.08
CA GLU A 262 27.17 23.13 7.19
C GLU A 262 27.11 21.57 7.13
N GLU A 263 25.91 20.99 7.08
CA GLU A 263 25.66 19.56 7.02
C GLU A 263 25.29 19.11 5.60
N PHE A 264 26.22 18.42 4.94
CA PHE A 264 26.05 17.94 3.56
C PHE A 264 24.83 17.01 3.40
N TRP A 265 24.63 16.07 4.31
CA TRP A 265 23.56 15.05 4.18
C TRP A 265 22.16 15.65 4.30
N TRP A 266 21.97 16.57 5.23
CA TRP A 266 20.70 17.27 5.39
C TRP A 266 20.40 18.18 4.18
N ALA A 267 21.40 18.94 3.75
CA ALA A 267 21.29 19.80 2.57
C ALA A 267 20.97 19.02 1.29
N PHE A 268 21.61 17.85 1.11
CA PHE A 268 21.33 16.96 -0.01
C PHE A 268 19.90 16.41 0.03
N GLN A 269 19.43 15.92 1.18
CA GLN A 269 18.06 15.40 1.33
C GLN A 269 17.02 16.46 1.01
N VAL A 270 17.14 17.65 1.61
CA VAL A 270 16.18 18.74 1.38
C VAL A 270 16.29 19.27 -0.06
N GLY A 271 17.50 19.39 -0.60
CA GLY A 271 17.72 19.76 -2.00
C GLY A 271 17.05 18.77 -2.97
N THR A 272 17.15 17.47 -2.73
CA THR A 272 16.45 16.46 -3.54
C THR A 272 14.93 16.59 -3.44
N LEU A 273 14.37 16.93 -2.27
CA LEU A 273 12.92 17.17 -2.14
C LEU A 273 12.46 18.38 -2.97
N VAL A 274 13.24 19.45 -2.98
CA VAL A 274 12.98 20.63 -3.83
C VAL A 274 13.02 20.23 -5.31
N ALA A 275 14.03 19.46 -5.73
CA ALA A 275 14.13 18.98 -7.10
C ALA A 275 12.95 18.09 -7.52
N VAL A 276 12.50 17.20 -6.64
CA VAL A 276 11.29 16.41 -6.85
C VAL A 276 10.09 17.33 -7.04
N GLY A 277 9.90 18.32 -6.17
CA GLY A 277 8.81 19.30 -6.29
C GLY A 277 8.82 20.04 -7.63
N VAL A 278 9.98 20.52 -8.06
CA VAL A 278 10.15 21.21 -9.35
C VAL A 278 9.92 20.27 -10.54
N SER A 279 10.39 19.03 -10.46
CA SER A 279 10.17 18.04 -11.53
C SER A 279 8.68 17.71 -11.71
N LEU A 280 7.92 17.70 -10.61
CA LEU A 280 6.47 17.47 -10.62
C LEU A 280 5.71 18.71 -11.12
N SER A 281 6.12 19.92 -10.69
CA SER A 281 5.49 21.17 -11.13
C SER A 281 5.76 21.47 -12.60
N SER A 282 6.91 21.04 -13.13
CA SER A 282 7.29 21.27 -14.52
C SER A 282 6.47 20.43 -15.51
N GLY A 283 5.67 19.48 -15.02
CA GLY A 283 4.64 18.79 -15.79
C GLY A 283 4.44 17.35 -15.34
N LEU A 284 3.25 17.06 -14.81
CA LEU A 284 2.68 15.71 -14.87
C LEU A 284 2.37 15.44 -16.35
N ASP A 285 3.23 14.67 -17.01
CA ASP A 285 2.98 14.25 -18.38
C ASP A 285 1.57 13.63 -18.47
N HIS A 286 0.79 14.03 -19.48
CA HIS A 286 -0.52 13.42 -19.77
C HIS A 286 -0.29 11.94 -20.09
N LEU A 287 -0.39 11.09 -19.06
CA LEU A 287 -0.45 9.64 -19.19
C LEU A 287 -1.73 9.31 -19.98
N ALA A 288 -1.62 9.29 -21.31
CA ALA A 288 -2.70 9.12 -22.26
C ALA A 288 -3.54 7.83 -22.07
N GLY A 289 -3.05 6.88 -21.26
CA GLY A 289 -3.79 5.67 -20.88
C GLY A 289 -4.80 5.84 -19.74
N ILE A 290 -4.70 6.91 -18.93
CA ILE A 290 -5.60 7.14 -17.79
C ILE A 290 -6.74 8.12 -18.16
N ASP A 291 -6.48 9.10 -19.03
CA ASP A 291 -7.52 10.06 -19.45
C ASP A 291 -8.60 9.45 -20.34
N THR A 292 -8.32 8.36 -21.06
CA THR A 292 -9.36 7.64 -21.82
C THR A 292 -10.45 7.05 -20.92
N SER A 293 -10.16 6.80 -19.63
CA SER A 293 -11.17 6.39 -18.65
C SER A 293 -11.96 7.55 -18.04
N HIS A 294 -11.43 8.78 -18.12
CA HIS A 294 -12.03 9.99 -17.55
C HIS A 294 -12.85 10.81 -18.56
N VAL A 295 -12.65 10.60 -19.87
CA VAL A 295 -13.34 11.38 -20.93
C VAL A 295 -14.71 10.79 -21.34
N GLU A 296 -15.08 9.59 -20.88
CA GLU A 296 -16.50 9.20 -20.85
C GLU A 296 -17.22 9.95 -19.73
N LYS A 297 -17.59 11.19 -20.02
CA LYS A 297 -18.66 11.93 -19.33
C LYS A 297 -19.94 11.08 -19.43
N ASN A 298 -20.15 10.20 -18.45
CA ASN A 298 -21.45 9.60 -18.23
C ASN A 298 -22.34 10.64 -17.54
N GLU A 299 -23.12 11.37 -18.35
CA GLU A 299 -24.32 12.07 -17.90
C GLU A 299 -25.30 11.05 -17.33
N TYR A 300 -25.39 10.87 -16.01
CA TYR A 300 -26.54 10.17 -15.42
C TYR A 300 -26.96 10.77 -14.06
N GLY A 301 -28.07 11.52 -14.12
CA GLY A 301 -29.35 11.16 -13.51
C GLY A 301 -29.43 11.01 -11.99
N PHE A 302 -29.76 12.11 -11.30
CA PHE A 302 -30.92 12.22 -10.38
C PHE A 302 -31.29 10.99 -9.52
N GLY A 303 -30.32 10.33 -8.88
CA GLY A 303 -30.52 9.28 -7.87
C GLY A 303 -30.13 9.72 -6.46
N GLU A 304 -29.99 11.02 -6.26
CA GLU A 304 -29.31 11.67 -5.14
C GLU A 304 -30.31 12.00 -4.01
N GLN A 305 -30.87 11.01 -3.30
CA GLN A 305 -31.58 11.36 -2.06
C GLN A 305 -31.79 10.28 -0.98
N ARG A 306 -31.37 9.01 -1.14
CA ARG A 306 -31.77 7.93 -0.19
C ARG A 306 -30.70 7.24 0.65
N THR A 307 -29.42 7.57 0.53
CA THR A 307 -28.35 6.82 1.22
C THR A 307 -27.46 7.71 2.09
N LEU A 308 -28.08 8.61 2.86
CA LEU A 308 -27.38 9.67 3.58
C LEU A 308 -26.86 9.34 5.00
N ASP A 309 -27.02 8.10 5.49
CA ASP A 309 -26.72 7.75 6.89
C ASP A 309 -25.57 6.72 7.09
N ASP A 310 -24.76 6.43 6.07
CA ASP A 310 -23.62 5.53 6.22
C ASP A 310 -22.36 6.25 6.77
N PRO A 311 -21.70 5.76 7.84
CA PRO A 311 -20.50 6.38 8.42
C PRO A 311 -19.32 6.45 7.44
N PHE A 312 -19.25 5.54 6.46
CA PHE A 312 -18.27 5.58 5.39
C PHE A 312 -18.51 6.73 4.41
N MET A 313 -19.76 7.11 4.15
CA MET A 313 -20.10 8.26 3.31
C MET A 313 -19.79 9.59 4.01
N VAL A 314 -19.90 9.63 5.34
CA VAL A 314 -19.45 10.77 6.14
C VAL A 314 -17.94 10.93 6.01
N LEU A 315 -17.17 9.84 6.15
CA LEU A 315 -15.72 9.87 6.03
C LEU A 315 -15.26 10.24 4.61
N ALA A 316 -15.90 9.68 3.58
CA ALA A 316 -15.67 10.05 2.18
C ALA A 316 -15.97 11.54 1.93
N ARG A 317 -17.05 12.09 2.48
CA ARG A 317 -17.38 13.53 2.36
C ARG A 317 -16.33 14.42 3.02
N HIS A 318 -15.74 13.99 4.13
CA HIS A 318 -14.64 14.72 4.78
C HIS A 318 -13.36 14.67 3.94
N LEU A 319 -13.04 13.52 3.34
CA LEU A 319 -11.88 13.37 2.45
C LEU A 319 -12.02 14.20 1.17
N VAL A 320 -13.21 14.23 0.55
CA VAL A 320 -13.47 15.08 -0.64
C VAL A 320 -13.37 16.57 -0.28
N LYS A 321 -13.87 16.99 0.90
CA LYS A 321 -13.67 18.37 1.38
C LYS A 321 -12.20 18.69 1.59
N ALA A 322 -11.43 17.77 2.14
CA ALA A 322 -9.99 17.94 2.34
C ALA A 322 -9.26 18.04 1.00
N GLN A 323 -9.60 17.20 0.01
CA GLN A 323 -9.03 17.26 -1.34
C GLN A 323 -9.32 18.60 -2.01
N HIS A 324 -10.58 19.06 -2.00
CA HIS A 324 -10.93 20.36 -2.60
C HIS A 324 -10.29 21.55 -1.89
N ALA A 325 -10.08 21.47 -0.57
CA ALA A 325 -9.33 22.47 0.18
C ALA A 325 -7.84 22.49 -0.21
N LEU A 326 -7.26 21.33 -0.49
CA LEU A 326 -5.88 21.22 -0.97
C LEU A 326 -5.72 21.76 -2.40
N GLU A 327 -6.66 21.45 -3.29
CA GLU A 327 -6.68 21.95 -4.66
C GLU A 327 -6.94 23.47 -4.73
N SER A 328 -7.75 24.03 -3.83
CA SER A 328 -7.96 25.48 -3.75
C SER A 328 -6.72 26.18 -3.19
N PHE A 329 -6.10 25.59 -2.16
CA PHE A 329 -4.85 26.12 -1.60
C PHE A 329 -3.71 26.11 -2.63
N GLY A 330 -3.57 25.02 -3.40
CA GLY A 330 -2.60 24.93 -4.49
C GLY A 330 -2.79 26.02 -5.56
N ARG A 331 -4.05 26.28 -5.96
CA ARG A 331 -4.37 27.35 -6.92
C ARG A 331 -4.14 28.76 -6.38
N ILE A 332 -4.34 28.99 -5.09
CA ILE A 332 -4.02 30.27 -4.44
C ILE A 332 -2.51 30.49 -4.43
N LEU A 333 -1.74 29.47 -4.08
CA LEU A 333 -0.27 29.50 -4.13
C LEU A 333 0.25 29.76 -5.55
N GLU A 334 -0.36 29.14 -6.56
CA GLU A 334 -0.01 29.34 -7.96
C GLU A 334 -0.32 30.78 -8.42
N ALA A 335 -1.47 31.33 -8.03
CA ALA A 335 -1.84 32.72 -8.33
C ALA A 335 -0.94 33.73 -7.61
N GLU A 336 -0.56 33.47 -6.36
CA GLU A 336 0.33 34.34 -5.58
C GLU A 336 1.78 34.28 -6.13
N ALA A 337 2.23 33.10 -6.55
CA ALA A 337 3.52 32.94 -7.23
C ALA A 337 3.56 33.68 -8.58
N MET A 338 2.50 33.61 -9.38
CA MET A 338 2.40 34.39 -10.63
C MET A 338 2.36 35.90 -10.39
N ALA A 339 1.63 36.37 -9.38
CA ALA A 339 1.57 37.78 -9.01
C ALA A 339 2.90 38.33 -8.48
N MET A 340 3.70 37.50 -7.79
CA MET A 340 5.06 37.86 -7.41
C MET A 340 5.98 37.95 -8.63
N TYR A 341 5.86 37.03 -9.59
CA TYR A 341 6.64 37.06 -10.82
C TYR A 341 6.38 38.32 -11.67
N GLU A 342 5.13 38.77 -11.79
CA GLU A 342 4.80 40.01 -12.51
C GLU A 342 5.39 41.26 -11.82
N LYS A 343 5.39 41.31 -10.49
CA LYS A 343 5.97 42.43 -9.72
C LYS A 343 7.50 42.51 -9.76
N PHE A 344 8.19 41.43 -10.12
CA PHE A 344 9.64 41.44 -10.35
C PHE A 344 10.02 41.82 -11.79
N GLY A 345 9.04 41.94 -12.69
CA GLY A 345 9.22 42.31 -14.09
C GLY A 345 9.05 43.80 -14.41
N GLU A 346 8.59 44.61 -13.45
CA GLU A 346 8.63 46.08 -13.46
C GLU A 346 9.83 46.57 -12.62
#